data_AF-A0A072N6Q1-F1
#
_entry.id   AF-A0A072N6Q1-F1
#
_cell.length_a   1.000
_cell.length_b   1.000
_cell.length_c   1.000
_cell.angle_alpha   90.00
_cell.angle_beta   90.00
_cell.angle_gamma   90.00
#
_symmetry.space_group_name_H-M   'P 1'
#
loop_
_entity.id
_entity.type
_entity.pdbx_description
1 polymer ?
#
loop_
_entity_poly.entity_id
_entity_poly.type
_entity_poly.pdbx_seq_one_letter_code
_entity_poly.pdbx_strand_id
1 'polypeptide(L)'
;MDELELDDSDVSSVMKGSALYDGTRIRITLYPGAFGKRYTSLVIEGDALPWNSDLDCARSAWRSMDTEIRCSSGEWQEGQPVEDEKWWRLDKRGEQLVVWN
;
A
#
# COMPACT_ATOMS: atom_id res chain seq x y z
N MET A 1 3.90 -15.14 -8.16
CA MET A 1 4.59 -14.69 -6.94
C MET A 1 5.10 -15.95 -6.33
N ASP A 2 6.40 -16.11 -6.38
CA ASP A 2 6.98 -17.44 -6.38
C ASP A 2 7.57 -17.76 -5.01
N GLU A 3 7.84 -16.72 -4.22
CA GLU A 3 8.33 -16.80 -2.85
C GLU A 3 7.93 -15.54 -2.06
N LEU A 4 7.54 -15.69 -0.79
CA LEU A 4 7.30 -14.60 0.17
C LEU A 4 8.15 -14.84 1.41
N GLU A 5 8.88 -13.82 1.83
CA GLU A 5 9.57 -13.77 3.10
C GLU A 5 9.11 -12.51 3.84
N LEU A 6 8.42 -12.68 4.98
CA LEU A 6 7.98 -11.58 5.83
C LEU A 6 8.02 -12.07 7.27
N ASP A 7 8.73 -11.34 8.14
CA ASP A 7 8.68 -11.59 9.59
C ASP A 7 7.51 -10.82 10.18
N ASP A 8 6.47 -11.56 10.57
CA ASP A 8 5.24 -11.05 11.18
C ASP A 8 5.14 -11.41 12.68
N SER A 9 6.27 -11.79 13.31
CA SER A 9 6.31 -12.16 14.74
C SER A 9 5.97 -11.01 15.69
N ASP A 10 6.22 -9.76 15.26
CA ASP A 10 5.78 -8.53 15.93
C ASP A 10 5.08 -7.59 14.95
N VAL A 11 3.75 -7.59 14.99
CA VAL A 11 2.90 -6.74 14.14
C VAL A 11 2.72 -5.31 14.69
N SER A 12 3.32 -5.00 15.83
CA SER A 12 3.21 -3.66 16.45
C SER A 12 4.27 -2.68 15.95
N SER A 13 5.33 -3.18 15.34
CA SER A 13 6.44 -2.41 14.78
C SER A 13 6.52 -2.51 13.25
N VAL A 14 7.45 -1.78 12.64
CA VAL A 14 7.63 -1.79 11.18
C VAL A 14 8.11 -3.17 10.75
N MET A 15 7.31 -3.86 9.93
CA MET A 15 7.67 -5.16 9.37
C MET A 15 8.31 -4.97 8.00
N LYS A 16 9.36 -5.74 7.74
CA LYS A 16 10.06 -5.75 6.46
C LYS A 16 10.11 -7.17 5.92
N GLY A 17 9.93 -7.26 4.63
CA GLY A 17 9.97 -8.52 3.90
C GLY A 17 10.31 -8.29 2.45
N SER A 18 10.16 -9.35 1.68
CA SER A 18 10.43 -9.36 0.26
C SER A 18 9.72 -10.52 -0.40
N ALA A 19 9.51 -10.40 -1.69
CA ALA A 19 8.98 -11.48 -2.50
C ALA A 19 9.77 -11.61 -3.81
N LEU A 20 9.59 -12.73 -4.49
CA LEU A 20 10.07 -12.93 -5.85
C LEU A 20 8.93 -12.73 -6.85
N TYR A 21 9.14 -11.80 -7.80
CA TYR A 21 8.24 -11.52 -8.91
C TYR A 21 9.03 -11.49 -10.22
N ASP A 22 8.66 -12.35 -11.17
CA ASP A 22 9.31 -12.47 -12.48
C ASP A 22 10.85 -12.59 -12.39
N GLY A 23 11.31 -13.46 -11.48
CA GLY A 23 12.74 -13.66 -11.22
C GLY A 23 13.46 -12.48 -10.53
N THR A 24 12.74 -11.41 -10.17
CA THR A 24 13.30 -10.21 -9.53
C THR A 24 12.80 -10.09 -8.08
N ARG A 25 13.68 -9.69 -7.16
CA ARG A 25 13.31 -9.48 -5.75
C ARG A 25 12.64 -8.12 -5.58
N ILE A 26 11.44 -8.12 -5.01
CA ILE A 26 10.72 -6.92 -4.58
C ILE A 26 10.79 -6.80 -3.06
N ARG A 27 10.89 -5.57 -2.55
CA ARG A 27 10.85 -5.25 -1.12
C ARG A 27 9.43 -4.94 -0.68
N ILE A 28 9.10 -5.35 0.54
CA ILE A 28 7.80 -5.12 1.17
C ILE A 28 8.06 -4.49 2.53
N THR A 29 7.43 -3.35 2.80
CA THR A 29 7.47 -2.71 4.13
C THR A 29 6.05 -2.41 4.59
N LEU A 30 5.72 -2.78 5.82
CA LEU A 30 4.46 -2.47 6.47
C LEU A 30 4.71 -1.50 7.64
N TYR A 31 4.02 -0.37 7.61
CA TYR A 31 4.03 0.63 8.67
C TYR A 31 2.69 0.59 9.41
N PRO A 32 2.59 -0.10 10.55
CA PRO A 32 1.37 -0.07 11.35
C PRO A 32 1.16 1.32 11.94
N GLY A 33 -0.09 1.66 12.28
CA GLY A 33 -0.39 2.88 13.05
C GLY A 33 -0.76 4.11 12.22
N ALA A 34 -0.92 3.98 10.90
CA ALA A 34 -1.32 5.09 10.04
C ALA A 34 -2.75 5.57 10.37
N PHE A 35 -2.99 6.87 10.20
CA PHE A 35 -4.28 7.53 10.46
C PHE A 35 -4.89 7.18 11.83
N GLY A 36 -4.20 7.52 12.92
CA GLY A 36 -4.69 7.24 14.27
C GLY A 36 -4.85 5.74 14.56
N LYS A 37 -3.96 4.90 14.00
CA LYS A 37 -3.98 3.42 14.10
C LYS A 37 -5.12 2.72 13.36
N ARG A 38 -5.83 3.42 12.48
CA ARG A 38 -6.89 2.81 11.66
C ARG A 38 -6.35 2.02 10.48
N TYR A 39 -5.17 2.37 9.97
CA TYR A 39 -4.57 1.71 8.81
C TYR A 39 -3.16 1.20 9.10
N THR A 40 -2.74 0.24 8.26
CA THR A 40 -1.35 -0.15 8.08
C THR A 40 -0.96 0.24 6.66
N SER A 41 0.08 1.05 6.51
CA SER A 41 0.58 1.41 5.18
C SER A 41 1.45 0.28 4.64
N LEU A 42 1.14 -0.17 3.43
CA LEU A 42 1.92 -1.17 2.70
C LEU A 42 2.70 -0.46 1.59
N VAL A 43 4.01 -0.64 1.57
CA VAL A 43 4.90 -0.14 0.53
C VAL A 43 5.56 -1.33 -0.15
N ILE A 44 5.43 -1.42 -1.48
CA ILE A 44 6.05 -2.47 -2.30
C ILE A 44 6.93 -1.80 -3.34
N GLU A 45 8.20 -2.17 -3.38
CA GLU A 45 9.21 -1.51 -4.23
C GLU A 45 10.07 -2.54 -4.96
N GLY A 46 10.41 -2.26 -6.22
CA GLY A 46 11.34 -3.07 -7.00
C GLY A 46 11.43 -2.58 -8.43
N ASP A 47 12.40 -3.12 -9.18
CA ASP A 47 12.62 -2.75 -10.59
C ASP A 47 11.49 -3.26 -11.50
N ALA A 48 10.78 -4.31 -11.06
CA ALA A 48 9.60 -4.85 -11.71
C ALA A 48 8.51 -5.08 -10.67
N LEU A 49 7.31 -4.56 -10.93
CA LEU A 49 6.12 -4.74 -10.10
C LEU A 49 4.98 -5.34 -10.94
N PRO A 50 4.05 -6.09 -10.32
CA PRO A 50 2.88 -6.63 -11.01
C PRO A 50 1.85 -5.56 -11.39
N TRP A 51 2.02 -4.33 -10.93
CA TRP A 51 1.12 -3.21 -11.16
C TRP A 51 1.86 -2.03 -11.79
N ASN A 52 1.20 -1.35 -12.72
CA ASN A 52 1.73 -0.16 -13.39
C ASN A 52 1.54 1.12 -12.56
N SER A 53 0.71 1.06 -11.52
CA SER A 53 0.37 2.20 -10.67
C SER A 53 -0.07 1.76 -9.28
N ASP A 54 0.00 2.67 -8.31
CA ASP A 54 -0.54 2.47 -6.97
C ASP A 54 -2.04 2.15 -6.99
N LEU A 55 -2.79 2.74 -7.93
CA LEU A 55 -4.21 2.48 -8.08
C LEU A 55 -4.49 1.05 -8.56
N ASP A 56 -3.67 0.51 -9.47
CA ASP A 56 -3.81 -0.88 -9.91
C ASP A 56 -3.46 -1.87 -8.78
N CYS A 57 -2.46 -1.52 -7.96
CA CYS A 57 -2.13 -2.25 -6.73
C CYS A 57 -3.31 -2.22 -5.75
N ALA A 58 -3.86 -1.04 -5.48
CA ALA A 58 -5.00 -0.85 -4.58
C ALA A 58 -6.24 -1.63 -5.04
N ARG A 59 -6.53 -1.66 -6.35
CA ARG A 59 -7.60 -2.48 -6.93
C ARG A 59 -7.37 -3.97 -6.68
N SER A 60 -6.15 -4.44 -6.85
CA SER A 60 -5.79 -5.83 -6.60
C SER A 60 -5.94 -6.20 -5.12
N ALA A 61 -5.50 -5.33 -4.22
CA ALA A 61 -5.67 -5.51 -2.78
C ALA A 61 -7.16 -5.51 -2.37
N TRP A 62 -7.94 -4.56 -2.87
CA TRP A 62 -9.38 -4.46 -2.59
C TRP A 62 -10.13 -5.72 -3.02
N ARG A 63 -9.87 -6.21 -4.25
CA ARG A 63 -10.45 -7.47 -4.74
C ARG A 63 -10.10 -8.69 -3.89
N SER A 64 -8.93 -8.69 -3.25
CA SER A 64 -8.45 -9.81 -2.44
C SER A 64 -8.95 -9.76 -0.99
N MET A 65 -9.14 -8.55 -0.45
CA MET A 65 -9.39 -8.34 0.98
C MET A 65 -10.84 -7.93 1.31
N ASP A 66 -11.62 -7.44 0.34
CA ASP A 66 -12.98 -6.87 0.53
C ASP A 66 -13.05 -5.83 1.68
N THR A 67 -11.98 -5.07 1.90
CA THR A 67 -11.88 -4.02 2.94
C THR A 67 -11.50 -2.67 2.33
N GLU A 68 -11.74 -1.57 3.04
CA GLU A 68 -11.35 -0.24 2.56
C GLU A 68 -9.84 -0.17 2.29
N ILE A 69 -9.48 0.10 1.03
CA ILE A 69 -8.09 0.35 0.62
C ILE A 69 -7.97 1.81 0.22
N ARG A 70 -6.89 2.46 0.68
CA ARG A 70 -6.51 3.78 0.23
C ARG A 70 -5.11 3.75 -0.38
N CYS A 71 -4.91 4.49 -1.47
CA CYS A 71 -3.58 4.72 -2.03
C CYS A 71 -3.42 6.18 -2.45
N SER A 72 -2.17 6.62 -2.59
CA SER A 72 -1.88 7.97 -3.06
C SER A 72 -2.46 8.18 -4.46
N SER A 73 -2.90 9.41 -4.77
CA SER A 73 -3.33 9.80 -6.12
C SER A 73 -2.19 10.32 -7.00
N GLY A 74 -0.97 10.44 -6.46
CA GLY A 74 0.23 10.88 -7.15
C GLY A 74 1.51 10.53 -6.39
N GLU A 75 2.66 10.97 -6.90
CA GLU A 75 3.93 10.79 -6.19
C GLU A 75 3.92 11.57 -4.87
N TRP A 76 4.21 10.88 -3.77
CA TRP A 76 4.43 11.52 -2.49
C TRP A 76 5.78 12.24 -2.52
N GLN A 77 5.80 13.53 -2.16
CA GLN A 77 7.02 14.32 -2.04
C GLN A 77 7.18 14.83 -0.61
N GLU A 78 8.35 14.60 -0.03
CA GLU A 78 8.70 15.08 1.30
C GLU A 78 8.58 16.63 1.37
N GLY A 79 7.74 17.13 2.29
CA GLY A 79 7.54 18.56 2.52
C GLY A 79 6.31 19.20 1.85
N GLN A 80 5.52 18.45 1.07
CA GLN A 80 4.21 18.91 0.60
C GLN A 80 3.18 18.93 1.76
N PRO A 81 2.27 19.91 1.82
CA PRO A 81 1.17 19.90 2.80
C PRO A 81 0.25 18.69 2.58
N VAL A 82 0.18 17.80 3.58
CA VAL A 82 -0.68 16.60 3.56
C VAL A 82 -2.17 16.95 3.52
N GLU A 83 -2.53 18.16 3.93
CA GLU A 83 -3.91 18.62 4.12
C GLU A 83 -4.72 18.68 2.80
N ASP A 84 -4.05 18.85 1.67
CA ASP A 84 -4.66 18.87 0.33
C ASP A 84 -4.37 17.59 -0.48
N GLU A 85 -3.65 16.62 0.09
CA GLU A 85 -3.36 15.35 -0.59
C GLU A 85 -4.66 14.56 -0.78
N LYS A 86 -5.02 14.36 -2.05
CA LYS A 86 -6.12 13.47 -2.41
C LYS A 86 -5.61 12.03 -2.45
N TRP A 87 -6.41 11.14 -1.90
CA TRP A 87 -6.18 9.70 -1.89
C TRP A 87 -7.29 9.03 -2.68
N TRP A 88 -6.93 7.99 -3.43
CA TRP A 88 -7.93 7.04 -3.90
C TRP A 88 -8.45 6.25 -2.71
N ARG A 89 -9.77 6.15 -2.56
CA ARG A 89 -10.45 5.24 -1.64
C ARG A 89 -11.24 4.23 -2.46
N LEU A 90 -11.02 2.95 -2.17
CA LEU A 90 -11.72 1.82 -2.77
C LEU A 90 -12.49 1.10 -1.66
N ASP A 91 -13.80 1.07 -1.79
CA ASP A 91 -14.70 0.35 -0.89
C ASP A 91 -15.96 -0.12 -1.64
N LYS A 92 -16.97 -0.63 -0.91
CA LYS A 92 -18.23 -1.15 -1.48
C LYS A 92 -19.05 -0.12 -2.28
N ARG A 93 -18.74 1.17 -2.14
CA ARG A 93 -19.35 2.29 -2.87
C ARG A 93 -18.58 2.64 -4.15
N GLY A 94 -17.47 1.97 -4.42
CA GLY A 94 -16.63 2.15 -5.62
C GLY A 94 -15.32 2.88 -5.33
N GLU A 95 -14.72 3.40 -6.41
CA GLU A 95 -13.44 4.13 -6.41
C GLU A 95 -13.69 5.65 -6.38
N GLN A 96 -13.16 6.36 -5.39
CA GLN A 96 -13.37 7.81 -5.22
C GLN A 96 -12.11 8.53 -4.75
N LEU A 97 -11.88 9.76 -5.21
CA LEU A 97 -10.88 10.65 -4.62
C LEU A 97 -11.42 11.28 -3.34
N VAL A 98 -10.68 11.15 -2.24
CA VAL A 98 -11.03 11.70 -0.93
C VAL A 98 -9.85 12.47 -0.36
N VAL A 99 -10.12 13.45 0.51
CA VAL A 99 -9.07 14.07 1.33
C VAL A 99 -8.66 13.07 2.41
N TRP A 100 -7.38 13.05 2.78
CA TRP A 100 -6.90 12.24 3.89
C TRP A 100 -7.48 12.72 5.22
N ASN A 101 -8.61 12.13 5.62
CA ASN A 101 -9.33 12.38 6.88
C ASN A 101 -10.08 11.14 7.40
#